data_AF-A0A1G4JG88-F1
#
_entry.id   AF-A0A1G4JG88-F1
#
_cell.length_a   1.000
_cell.length_b   1.000
_cell.length_c   1.000
_cell.angle_alpha   90.00
_cell.angle_beta   90.00
_cell.angle_gamma   90.00
#
_symmetry.space_group_name_H-M   'P 1'
#
loop_
_entity.id
_entity.type
_entity.pdbx_description
1 polymer ?
#
loop_
_entity_poly.entity_id
_entity_poly.type
_entity_poly.pdbx_seq_one_letter_code
_entity_poly.pdbx_strand_id
1 'polypeptide(L)'
;MGQDLVLNTQIRITDPNLKTKGGDDVIMQTLTMNRDRCLNRKLVDSFFKVLRHNNDDVIRQKLNNTGEKNKKAVNARCKEFVTQDLYPSWDLRLRAIGFCENEASCLKRELDAKHGTESSAQRPILNARMDPYAAAESTAVRESYYQQWRELTRWVDNQRGIEQILQRTAADILARACNPYTSYLADFEKFRKSVQ
;
A
#
# COMPACT_ATOMS: atom_id res chain seq x y z
N MET A 1 4.59 21.73 -7.18
CA MET A 1 3.28 21.78 -6.51
C MET A 1 2.72 20.38 -6.54
N GLY A 2 2.75 19.69 -5.40
CA GLY A 2 2.35 18.28 -5.30
C GLY A 2 0.83 18.16 -5.35
N GLN A 3 0.32 17.26 -6.18
CA GLN A 3 -1.10 16.93 -6.20
C GLN A 3 -1.41 16.08 -4.96
N ASP A 4 -2.43 16.47 -4.21
CA ASP A 4 -2.94 15.65 -3.13
C ASP A 4 -3.80 14.53 -3.70
N LEU A 5 -3.61 13.31 -3.20
CA LEU A 5 -4.45 12.16 -3.54
C LEU A 5 -5.38 11.85 -2.38
N VAL A 6 -6.69 12.05 -2.57
CA VAL A 6 -7.70 11.72 -1.56
C VAL A 6 -8.21 10.30 -1.80
N LEU A 7 -8.11 9.47 -0.77
CA LEU A 7 -8.58 8.10 -0.75
C LEU A 7 -9.72 7.97 0.24
N ASN A 8 -10.87 7.46 -0.23
CA ASN A 8 -12.07 7.29 0.58
C ASN A 8 -12.44 5.82 0.62
N THR A 9 -12.83 5.34 1.79
CA THR A 9 -13.35 3.98 1.97
C THR A 9 -14.51 3.96 2.96
N GLN A 10 -15.46 3.07 2.70
CA GLN A 10 -16.54 2.74 3.62
C GLN A 10 -16.10 1.57 4.49
N ILE A 11 -16.09 1.78 5.80
CA ILE A 11 -15.83 0.73 6.77
C ILE A 11 -17.15 0.32 7.38
N ARG A 12 -17.51 -0.95 7.19
CA ARG A 12 -18.62 -1.57 7.93
C ARG A 12 -18.07 -2.13 9.23
N ILE A 13 -18.40 -1.51 10.36
CA ILE A 13 -18.09 -2.06 11.68
C ILE A 13 -19.18 -3.08 12.00
N THR A 14 -19.06 -4.27 11.42
CA THR A 14 -19.84 -5.42 11.87
C THR A 14 -18.87 -6.35 12.57
N ASP A 15 -18.89 -6.40 13.90
CA ASP A 15 -18.37 -7.58 14.59
C ASP A 15 -19.34 -8.73 14.22
N PRO A 16 -18.88 -9.74 13.47
CA PRO A 16 -19.76 -10.82 13.03
C PRO A 16 -20.37 -11.62 14.19
N ASN A 17 -19.89 -11.41 15.43
CA ASN A 17 -20.40 -12.06 16.65
C ASN A 17 -21.35 -11.18 17.48
N LEU A 18 -21.43 -9.86 17.23
CA LEU A 18 -22.40 -9.00 17.93
C LEU A 18 -23.64 -8.78 17.06
N LYS A 19 -24.74 -9.42 17.43
CA LYS A 19 -26.08 -9.06 16.96
C LYS A 19 -26.53 -7.76 17.63
N THR A 20 -26.04 -6.61 17.19
CA THR A 20 -26.60 -5.32 17.60
C THR A 20 -27.90 -5.08 16.82
N LYS A 21 -29.02 -4.98 17.54
CA LYS A 21 -30.28 -4.46 16.98
C LYS A 21 -30.11 -2.95 16.80
N GLY A 22 -29.65 -2.53 15.64
CA GLY A 22 -29.61 -1.13 15.25
C GLY A 22 -28.36 -0.79 14.45
N GLY A 23 -28.56 -0.41 13.18
CA GLY A 23 -27.61 0.28 12.30
C GLY A 23 -26.30 -0.45 11.99
N ASP A 24 -26.10 -0.85 10.73
CA ASP A 24 -24.74 -0.97 10.21
C ASP A 24 -24.10 0.43 10.29
N ASP A 25 -23.31 0.71 11.33
CA ASP A 25 -22.56 1.96 11.42
C ASP A 25 -21.45 1.92 10.36
N VAL A 26 -21.76 2.52 9.19
CA VAL A 26 -20.80 2.71 8.11
C VAL A 26 -19.98 3.97 8.40
N ILE A 27 -18.72 3.79 8.79
CA ILE A 27 -17.80 4.90 8.97
C ILE A 27 -17.07 5.17 7.66
N MET A 28 -17.17 6.40 7.16
CA MET A 28 -16.32 6.88 6.07
C MET A 28 -14.92 7.18 6.61
N GLN A 29 -13.91 6.47 6.14
CA GLN A 29 -12.52 6.80 6.43
C GLN A 29 -11.88 7.45 5.20
N THR A 30 -11.28 8.61 5.42
CA THR A 30 -10.60 9.39 4.39
C THR A 30 -9.12 9.53 4.73
N LEU A 31 -8.27 9.25 3.75
CA LEU A 31 -6.83 9.50 3.81
C LEU A 31 -6.45 10.47 2.69
N THR A 32 -5.96 11.65 3.06
CA THR A 32 -5.33 12.58 2.11
C THR A 32 -3.84 12.30 2.08
N MET A 33 -3.37 11.87 0.91
CA MET A 33 -1.98 11.57 0.63
C MET A 33 -1.28 12.81 0.08
N ASN A 34 -0.09 13.08 0.64
CA ASN A 34 0.86 14.05 0.14
C ASN A 34 2.28 13.58 0.51
N ARG A 35 3.30 14.33 0.10
CA ARG A 35 4.69 13.97 0.36
C ARG A 35 5.03 13.82 1.85
N ASP A 36 4.52 14.73 2.69
CA ASP A 36 4.73 14.67 4.13
C ASP A 36 4.14 13.38 4.73
N ARG A 37 2.97 12.93 4.27
CA ARG A 37 2.38 11.66 4.68
C ARG A 37 3.17 10.44 4.23
N CYS A 38 3.84 10.51 3.09
CA CYS A 38 4.73 9.44 2.64
C CYS A 38 6.02 9.38 3.48
N LEU A 39 6.54 10.51 3.94
CA LEU A 39 7.71 10.54 4.83
C LEU A 39 7.32 10.15 6.27
N ASN A 40 6.22 10.72 6.77
CA ASN A 40 5.62 10.44 8.08
C ASN A 40 4.41 9.49 7.95
N ARG A 41 4.75 8.20 7.87
CA ARG A 41 3.88 7.10 7.43
C ARG A 41 2.81 6.66 8.43
N LYS A 42 2.80 7.22 9.65
CA LYS A 42 1.92 6.74 10.75
C LYS A 42 0.45 6.64 10.35
N LEU A 43 -0.06 7.65 9.64
CA LEU A 43 -1.46 7.66 9.19
C LEU A 43 -1.70 6.68 8.03
N VAL A 44 -0.74 6.55 7.12
CA VAL A 44 -0.83 5.60 5.99
C VAL A 44 -0.83 4.16 6.51
N ASP A 45 0.07 3.85 7.43
CA ASP A 45 0.15 2.53 8.08
C ASP A 45 -1.12 2.23 8.88
N SER A 46 -1.66 3.22 9.60
CA SER A 46 -2.94 3.08 10.32
C SER A 46 -4.10 2.82 9.36
N PHE A 47 -4.16 3.54 8.24
CA PHE A 47 -5.18 3.34 7.20
C PHE A 47 -5.10 1.94 6.59
N PHE A 48 -3.89 1.47 6.26
CA PHE A 48 -3.69 0.10 5.76
C PHE A 48 -4.10 -0.96 6.77
N LYS A 49 -3.79 -0.76 8.05
CA LYS A 49 -4.20 -1.67 9.12
C LYS A 49 -5.72 -1.79 9.18
N VAL A 50 -6.43 -0.67 9.09
CA VAL A 50 -7.90 -0.66 9.09
C VAL A 50 -8.46 -1.37 7.86
N LEU A 51 -7.96 -1.07 6.66
CA LEU A 51 -8.37 -1.77 5.44
C LEU A 51 -8.16 -3.29 5.51
N ARG A 52 -7.01 -3.72 6.03
CA ARG A 52 -6.69 -5.15 6.20
C ARG A 52 -7.62 -5.82 7.21
N HIS A 53 -7.84 -5.16 8.34
CA HIS A 53 -8.72 -5.69 9.38
C HIS A 53 -10.15 -5.91 8.89
N ASN A 54 -10.67 -4.99 8.09
CA ASN A 54 -12.06 -5.03 7.61
C ASN A 54 -12.30 -6.02 6.47
N ASN A 55 -11.26 -6.41 5.73
CA ASN A 55 -11.41 -7.19 4.50
C ASN A 55 -10.57 -8.46 4.50
N ASP A 56 -9.25 -8.34 4.68
CA ASP A 56 -8.32 -9.45 4.54
C ASP A 56 -8.36 -10.38 5.76
N ASP A 57 -8.36 -9.83 6.99
CA ASP A 57 -8.32 -10.62 8.23
C ASP A 57 -9.64 -11.37 8.48
N VAL A 58 -10.76 -10.76 8.07
CA VAL A 58 -12.11 -11.29 8.28
C VAL A 58 -12.68 -12.02 7.06
N ILE A 59 -11.88 -12.25 6.03
CA ILE A 59 -12.34 -12.86 4.77
C ILE A 59 -13.08 -14.18 4.99
N ARG A 60 -12.54 -15.06 5.85
CA ARG A 60 -13.17 -16.35 6.18
C ARG A 60 -14.50 -16.16 6.90
N GLN A 61 -14.59 -15.19 7.80
CA GLN A 61 -15.81 -14.90 8.54
C GLN A 61 -16.90 -14.36 7.60
N LYS A 62 -16.56 -13.38 6.74
CA LYS A 62 -17.50 -12.81 5.75
C LYS A 62 -18.04 -13.86 4.78
N LEU A 63 -17.21 -14.84 4.40
CA LEU A 63 -17.58 -15.96 3.53
C LEU A 63 -18.36 -17.08 4.24
N ASN A 64 -18.04 -17.38 5.51
CA ASN A 64 -18.65 -18.49 6.27
C ASN A 64 -19.96 -18.12 6.99
N ASN A 65 -20.30 -16.84 7.13
CA ASN A 65 -21.46 -16.39 7.93
C ASN A 65 -22.82 -16.62 7.22
N THR A 66 -22.99 -17.76 6.55
CA THR A 66 -24.20 -18.15 5.84
C THR A 66 -24.70 -19.49 6.36
N GLY A 67 -25.88 -19.49 6.98
CA GLY A 67 -26.65 -20.73 7.21
C GLY A 67 -27.13 -21.39 5.91
N GLU A 68 -26.84 -20.81 4.75
CA GLU A 68 -27.27 -21.28 3.44
C GLU A 68 -26.28 -22.29 2.85
N LYS A 69 -26.79 -23.49 2.54
CA LYS A 69 -26.02 -24.55 1.86
C LYS A 69 -26.13 -24.48 0.32
N ASN A 70 -26.79 -23.46 -0.21
CA ASN A 70 -27.03 -23.33 -1.65
C ASN A 70 -25.80 -22.75 -2.36
N LYS A 71 -25.16 -23.55 -3.24
CA LYS A 71 -24.00 -23.16 -4.05
C LYS A 71 -24.22 -21.86 -4.83
N LYS A 72 -25.43 -21.60 -5.34
CA LYS A 72 -25.72 -20.37 -6.10
C LYS A 72 -25.65 -19.12 -5.22
N ALA A 73 -26.17 -19.21 -4.00
CA ALA A 73 -26.16 -18.11 -3.04
C ALA A 73 -24.74 -17.84 -2.51
N VAL A 74 -23.97 -18.89 -2.23
CA VAL A 74 -22.54 -18.76 -1.86
C VAL A 74 -21.75 -18.06 -2.97
N ASN A 75 -21.93 -18.47 -4.24
CA ASN A 75 -21.24 -17.84 -5.36
C ASN A 75 -21.62 -16.37 -5.56
N ALA A 76 -22.91 -16.03 -5.40
CA ALA A 76 -23.38 -14.64 -5.50
C ALA A 76 -22.73 -13.77 -4.40
N ARG A 77 -22.70 -14.26 -3.16
CA ARG A 77 -22.09 -13.56 -2.03
C ARG A 77 -20.57 -13.42 -2.16
N CYS A 78 -19.90 -14.47 -2.63
CA CYS A 78 -18.49 -14.40 -2.96
C CYS A 78 -18.20 -13.30 -3.99
N LYS A 79 -19.00 -13.23 -5.05
CA LYS A 79 -18.87 -12.18 -6.06
C LYS A 79 -19.12 -10.79 -5.47
N GLU A 80 -20.17 -10.64 -4.66
CA GLU A 80 -20.50 -9.40 -3.98
C GLU A 80 -19.35 -8.93 -3.09
N PHE A 81 -18.89 -9.76 -2.16
CA PHE A 81 -17.77 -9.44 -1.27
C PHE A 81 -16.50 -9.08 -2.06
N VAL A 82 -16.15 -9.87 -3.08
CA VAL A 82 -14.95 -9.61 -3.88
C VAL A 82 -15.03 -8.27 -4.60
N THR A 83 -16.15 -7.98 -5.26
CA THR A 83 -16.30 -6.78 -6.10
C THR A 83 -16.58 -5.50 -5.32
N GLN A 84 -17.26 -5.58 -4.18
CA GLN A 84 -17.68 -4.42 -3.40
C GLN A 84 -16.74 -4.08 -2.25
N ASP A 85 -16.10 -5.09 -1.63
CA ASP A 85 -15.26 -4.88 -0.46
C ASP A 85 -13.77 -5.10 -0.80
N LEU A 86 -13.44 -6.29 -1.28
CA LEU A 86 -12.05 -6.74 -1.35
C LEU A 86 -11.23 -6.00 -2.42
N TYR A 87 -11.71 -6.01 -3.68
CA TYR A 87 -10.99 -5.38 -4.79
C TYR A 87 -10.86 -3.86 -4.62
N PRO A 88 -11.91 -3.11 -4.23
CA PRO A 88 -11.74 -1.69 -3.94
C PRO A 88 -10.71 -1.44 -2.83
N SER A 89 -10.70 -2.25 -1.77
CA SER A 89 -9.71 -2.13 -0.69
C SER A 89 -8.28 -2.38 -1.16
N TRP A 90 -8.06 -3.40 -1.99
CA TRP A 90 -6.75 -3.67 -2.58
C TRP A 90 -6.28 -2.53 -3.48
N ASP A 91 -7.17 -2.00 -4.32
CA ASP A 91 -6.84 -0.88 -5.20
C ASP A 91 -6.47 0.38 -4.41
N LEU A 92 -7.21 0.72 -3.35
CA LEU A 92 -6.90 1.85 -2.49
C LEU A 92 -5.49 1.75 -1.88
N ARG A 93 -5.09 0.56 -1.42
CA ARG A 93 -3.73 0.33 -0.89
C ARG A 93 -2.68 0.47 -1.98
N LEU A 94 -2.90 -0.13 -3.16
CA LEU A 94 -1.98 -0.01 -4.29
C LEU A 94 -1.82 1.43 -4.78
N ARG A 95 -2.91 2.22 -4.80
CA ARG A 95 -2.88 3.64 -5.15
C ARG A 95 -2.07 4.46 -4.15
N ALA A 96 -2.25 4.22 -2.84
CA ALA A 96 -1.44 4.87 -1.81
C ALA A 96 0.04 4.52 -1.92
N ILE A 97 0.37 3.24 -2.14
CA ILE A 97 1.74 2.77 -2.33
C ILE A 97 2.37 3.41 -3.59
N GLY A 98 1.65 3.39 -4.72
CA GLY A 98 2.11 3.98 -5.97
C GLY A 98 2.29 5.49 -5.89
N PHE A 99 1.45 6.19 -5.13
CA PHE A 99 1.64 7.61 -4.86
C PHE A 99 2.97 7.86 -4.13
N CYS A 100 3.26 7.11 -3.06
CA CYS A 100 4.52 7.28 -2.34
C CYS A 100 5.76 6.84 -3.13
N GLU A 101 5.63 5.89 -4.05
CA GLU A 101 6.69 5.52 -4.99
C GLU A 101 7.01 6.66 -5.98
N ASN A 102 5.98 7.33 -6.49
CA ASN A 102 6.15 8.52 -7.33
C ASN A 102 6.83 9.65 -6.54
N GLU A 103 6.40 9.90 -5.31
CA GLU A 103 7.04 10.89 -4.42
C GLU A 103 8.50 10.52 -4.09
N ALA A 104 8.81 9.24 -3.89
CA ALA A 104 10.19 8.78 -3.72
C ALA A 104 11.05 9.07 -4.96
N SER A 105 10.49 8.86 -6.15
CA SER A 105 11.16 9.16 -7.42
C SER A 105 11.36 10.67 -7.62
N CYS A 106 10.39 11.50 -7.24
CA CYS A 106 10.52 12.95 -7.20
C CYS A 106 11.62 13.40 -6.23
N LEU A 107 11.61 12.89 -5.01
CA LEU A 107 12.61 13.18 -3.99
C LEU A 107 14.02 12.81 -4.48
N LYS A 108 14.19 11.65 -5.13
CA LYS A 108 15.47 11.26 -5.70
C LYS A 108 15.97 12.27 -6.73
N ARG A 109 15.13 12.66 -7.69
CA ARG A 109 15.50 13.64 -8.73
C ARG A 109 15.90 14.99 -8.13
N GLU A 110 15.20 15.45 -7.09
CA GLU A 110 15.54 16.70 -6.39
C GLU A 110 16.88 16.60 -5.65
N LEU A 111 17.16 15.47 -5.00
CA LEU A 111 18.44 15.23 -4.32
C LEU A 111 19.58 15.14 -5.32
N ASP A 112 19.39 14.43 -6.43
CA ASP A 112 20.37 14.32 -7.50
C ASP A 112 20.66 15.68 -8.17
N ALA A 113 19.65 16.54 -8.32
CA ALA A 113 19.84 17.90 -8.82
C ALA A 113 20.63 18.80 -7.85
N LYS A 114 20.45 18.61 -6.54
CA LYS A 114 21.11 19.43 -5.50
C LYS A 114 22.50 18.94 -5.12
N HIS A 115 22.72 17.62 -5.14
CA HIS A 115 23.90 16.97 -4.59
C HIS A 115 24.60 16.01 -5.57
N GLY A 116 24.01 15.74 -6.74
CA GLY A 116 24.56 14.79 -7.72
C GLY A 116 25.70 15.34 -8.58
N THR A 117 25.82 16.67 -8.72
CA THR A 117 26.80 17.34 -9.60
C THR A 117 28.24 17.34 -9.07
N GLU A 118 28.46 17.05 -7.79
CA GLU A 118 29.82 16.88 -7.24
C GLU A 118 30.55 15.65 -7.81
N SER A 119 29.87 14.82 -8.60
CA SER A 119 30.45 13.60 -9.16
C SER A 119 31.08 13.75 -10.56
N SER A 120 30.88 14.88 -11.28
CA SER A 120 31.41 15.04 -12.65
C SER A 120 32.19 16.33 -12.92
N ALA A 121 32.12 17.33 -12.04
CA ALA A 121 32.87 18.58 -12.19
C ALA A 121 34.03 18.63 -11.18
N GLN A 122 35.24 18.51 -11.70
CA GLN A 122 36.53 18.58 -10.98
C GLN A 122 36.77 17.49 -9.93
N ARG A 123 37.44 16.41 -10.34
CA ARG A 123 38.44 15.80 -9.45
C ARG A 123 39.47 16.89 -9.14
N PRO A 124 39.60 17.41 -7.91
CA PRO A 124 40.71 18.29 -7.58
C PRO A 124 41.99 17.47 -7.78
N ILE A 125 42.99 18.05 -8.42
CA ILE A 125 44.33 17.46 -8.54
C ILE A 125 44.80 17.13 -7.10
N LEU A 126 44.88 15.84 -6.79
CA LEU A 126 45.13 15.30 -5.46
C LEU A 126 46.55 15.65 -5.01
N ASN A 127 46.68 16.63 -4.11
CA ASN A 127 47.89 16.79 -3.31
C ASN A 127 47.86 15.75 -2.17
N ALA A 128 48.91 14.93 -2.09
CA ALA A 128 49.01 13.72 -1.26
C ALA A 128 49.22 13.98 0.25
N ARG A 129 48.33 14.77 0.86
CA ARG A 129 48.20 14.95 2.33
C ARG A 129 46.73 14.94 2.76
N MET A 130 45.91 14.09 2.14
CA MET A 130 44.51 13.89 2.54
C MET A 130 44.47 13.18 3.89
N ASP A 131 43.86 13.84 4.87
CA ASP A 131 43.44 13.22 6.12
C ASP A 131 42.52 12.03 5.79
N PRO A 132 42.84 10.79 6.24
CA PRO A 132 42.00 9.62 6.00
C PRO A 132 40.56 9.76 6.52
N TYR A 133 40.27 10.71 7.42
CA TYR A 133 38.92 10.98 7.90
C TYR A 133 38.11 11.91 6.98
N ALA A 134 38.73 12.73 6.14
CA ALA A 134 38.02 13.67 5.27
C ALA A 134 37.21 12.95 4.16
N ALA A 135 37.73 11.83 3.64
CA ALA A 135 37.01 11.00 2.67
C ALA A 135 35.82 10.25 3.32
N ALA A 136 35.96 9.83 4.58
CA ALA A 136 34.88 9.20 5.33
C ALA A 136 33.77 10.21 5.67
N GLU A 137 34.13 11.42 6.09
CA GLU A 137 33.18 12.48 6.42
C GLU A 137 32.36 12.95 5.22
N SER A 138 33.00 13.16 4.06
CA SER A 138 32.31 13.52 2.81
C SER A 138 31.32 12.43 2.36
N THR A 139 31.66 11.15 2.56
CA THR A 139 30.75 10.04 2.27
C THR A 139 29.57 10.01 3.24
N ALA A 140 29.81 10.20 4.55
CA ALA A 140 28.76 10.22 5.57
C ALA A 140 27.77 11.40 5.36
N VAL A 141 28.29 12.59 5.01
CA VAL A 141 27.46 13.75 4.66
C VAL A 141 26.61 13.45 3.44
N ARG A 142 27.20 12.86 2.39
CA ARG A 142 26.44 12.46 1.20
C ARG A 142 25.37 11.43 1.53
N GLU A 143 25.69 10.43 2.36
CA GLU A 143 24.71 9.42 2.76
C GLU A 143 23.55 10.01 3.55
N SER A 144 23.78 11.06 4.36
CA SER A 144 22.73 11.73 5.12
C SER A 144 21.67 12.37 4.24
N TYR A 145 22.05 13.00 3.10
CA TYR A 145 21.11 13.63 2.18
C TYR A 145 20.10 12.64 1.56
N TYR A 146 20.53 11.40 1.36
CA TYR A 146 19.71 10.35 0.74
C TYR A 146 18.97 9.47 1.75
N GLN A 147 19.11 9.72 3.06
CA GLN A 147 18.52 8.85 4.09
C GLN A 147 17.00 8.75 3.96
N GLN A 148 16.29 9.89 3.88
CA GLN A 148 14.83 9.91 3.79
C GLN A 148 14.33 9.19 2.52
N TRP A 149 15.03 9.36 1.40
CA TRP A 149 14.71 8.65 0.16
C TRP A 149 14.89 7.14 0.30
N ARG A 150 15.99 6.67 0.91
CA ARG A 150 16.22 5.24 1.15
C ARG A 150 15.18 4.63 2.08
N GLU A 151 14.84 5.33 3.16
CA GLU A 151 13.81 4.88 4.11
C GLU A 151 12.43 4.76 3.45
N LEU A 152 12.06 5.76 2.63
CA LEU A 152 10.82 5.75 1.89
C LEU A 152 10.79 4.61 0.86
N THR A 153 11.86 4.43 0.09
CA THR A 153 11.97 3.38 -0.93
C THR A 153 11.85 1.99 -0.29
N ARG A 154 12.60 1.75 0.79
CA ARG A 154 12.51 0.49 1.55
C ARG A 154 11.10 0.24 2.08
N TRP A 155 10.41 1.28 2.54
CA TRP A 155 9.03 1.14 3.00
C TRP A 155 8.08 0.79 1.84
N VAL A 156 8.22 1.44 0.68
CA VAL A 156 7.42 1.13 -0.52
C VAL A 156 7.62 -0.34 -0.92
N ASP A 157 8.86 -0.80 -1.01
CA ASP A 157 9.18 -2.18 -1.36
C ASP A 157 8.58 -3.18 -0.37
N ASN A 158 8.66 -2.87 0.92
CA ASN A 158 8.05 -3.69 1.96
C ASN A 158 6.52 -3.74 1.83
N GLN A 159 5.85 -2.60 1.61
CA GLN A 159 4.39 -2.57 1.43
C GLN A 159 3.95 -3.31 0.17
N ARG A 160 4.72 -3.24 -0.93
CA ARG A 160 4.49 -4.05 -2.14
C ARG A 160 4.58 -5.54 -1.83
N GLY A 161 5.59 -5.97 -1.07
CA GLY A 161 5.73 -7.35 -0.64
C GLY A 161 4.56 -7.83 0.22
N ILE A 162 4.15 -7.02 1.21
CA ILE A 162 2.98 -7.32 2.04
C ILE A 162 1.73 -7.47 1.19
N GLU A 163 1.49 -6.54 0.25
CA GLU A 163 0.30 -6.58 -0.58
C GLU A 163 0.26 -7.82 -1.48
N GLN A 164 1.39 -8.22 -2.05
CA GLN A 164 1.47 -9.47 -2.82
C GLN A 164 1.12 -10.71 -1.97
N ILE A 165 1.57 -10.75 -0.71
CA ILE A 165 1.26 -11.85 0.21
C ILE A 165 -0.23 -11.85 0.54
N LEU A 166 -0.82 -10.70 0.85
CA LEU A 166 -2.25 -10.57 1.15
C LEU A 166 -3.12 -11.01 -0.02
N GLN A 167 -2.83 -10.52 -1.22
CA GLN A 167 -3.59 -10.85 -2.43
C GLN A 167 -3.54 -12.35 -2.75
N ARG A 168 -2.36 -12.97 -2.66
CA ARG A 168 -2.20 -14.42 -2.87
C ARG A 168 -2.96 -15.22 -1.81
N THR A 169 -2.78 -14.87 -0.54
CA THR A 169 -3.43 -15.57 0.58
C THR A 169 -4.95 -15.50 0.48
N ALA A 170 -5.49 -14.33 0.15
CA ALA A 170 -6.92 -14.13 -0.04
C ALA A 170 -7.44 -14.86 -1.29
N ALA A 171 -6.70 -14.85 -2.40
CA ALA A 171 -7.04 -15.62 -3.59
C ALA A 171 -7.13 -17.13 -3.28
N ASP A 172 -6.20 -17.67 -2.48
CA ASP A 172 -6.23 -19.07 -2.04
C ASP A 172 -7.42 -19.37 -1.12
N ILE A 173 -7.86 -18.41 -0.31
CA ILE A 173 -9.07 -18.55 0.51
C ILE A 173 -10.32 -18.53 -0.38
N LEU A 174 -10.40 -17.60 -1.32
CA LEU A 174 -11.51 -17.50 -2.26
C LEU A 174 -11.62 -18.73 -3.17
N ALA A 175 -10.50 -19.26 -3.66
CA ALA A 175 -10.50 -20.48 -4.47
C ALA A 175 -11.08 -21.68 -3.71
N ARG A 176 -10.82 -21.77 -2.40
CA ARG A 176 -11.35 -22.84 -1.54
C ARG A 176 -12.81 -22.62 -1.12
N ALA A 177 -13.18 -21.40 -0.78
CA ALA A 177 -14.49 -21.08 -0.22
C ALA A 177 -15.55 -20.80 -1.30
N CYS A 178 -15.13 -20.31 -2.47
CA CYS A 178 -16.01 -19.80 -3.51
C CYS A 178 -15.90 -20.65 -4.78
N ASN A 179 -14.90 -20.39 -5.63
CA ASN A 179 -14.74 -21.09 -6.90
C ASN A 179 -13.26 -21.33 -7.23
N PRO A 180 -12.80 -22.59 -7.31
CA PRO A 180 -11.39 -22.90 -7.60
C PRO A 180 -10.98 -22.59 -9.05
N TYR A 181 -11.93 -22.43 -9.97
CA TYR A 181 -11.65 -22.15 -11.39
C TYR A 181 -11.56 -20.64 -11.69
N THR A 182 -11.85 -19.79 -10.71
CA THR A 182 -11.77 -18.33 -10.88
C THR A 182 -10.36 -17.84 -10.60
N SER A 183 -9.79 -17.10 -11.55
CA SER A 183 -8.50 -16.42 -11.35
C SER A 183 -8.72 -15.05 -10.72
N TYR A 184 -8.85 -15.02 -9.39
CA TYR A 184 -9.14 -13.81 -8.63
C TYR A 184 -8.10 -12.70 -8.83
N LEU A 185 -6.81 -13.05 -8.97
CA LEU A 185 -5.77 -12.06 -9.24
C LEU A 185 -5.90 -11.44 -10.64
N ALA A 186 -6.21 -12.26 -11.66
CA ALA A 186 -6.42 -11.74 -13.01
C ALA A 186 -7.68 -10.88 -13.10
N ASP A 187 -8.74 -11.27 -12.38
CA ASP A 187 -9.98 -10.49 -12.31
C ASP A 187 -9.78 -9.19 -11.54
N PHE A 188 -8.94 -9.18 -10.51
CA PHE A 188 -8.53 -7.94 -9.83
C PHE A 188 -7.78 -6.99 -10.79
N GLU A 189 -6.85 -7.49 -11.60
CA GLU A 189 -6.15 -6.66 -12.58
C GLU A 189 -7.10 -6.10 -13.66
N LYS A 190 -8.13 -6.85 -14.06
CA LYS A 190 -9.20 -6.31 -14.92
C LYS A 190 -10.00 -5.23 -14.21
N PHE A 191 -10.35 -5.43 -12.94
CA PHE A 191 -11.05 -4.45 -12.11
C PHE A 191 -10.26 -3.13 -12.04
N ARG A 192 -8.96 -3.19 -11.75
CA ARG A 192 -8.11 -1.99 -11.69
C ARG A 192 -8.11 -1.20 -12.99
N LYS A 193 -8.05 -1.89 -14.14
CA LYS A 193 -8.12 -1.25 -15.46
C LYS A 193 -9.47 -0.61 -15.76
N SER A 194 -10.54 -1.04 -15.08
CA SER A 194 -11.89 -0.46 -15.27
C SER A 194 -12.18 0.75 -14.38
N VAL A 195 -11.37 0.97 -13.34
CA VAL A 195 -11.53 2.06 -12.37
C VAL A 195 -10.54 3.21 -12.62
N GLN A 196 -9.51 2.97 -13.44
CA GLN A 196 -8.62 4.00 -14.00
C GLN A 196 -9.30 4.75 -15.14
#